data_AF-A0A2N1MM97-F1
#
_entry.id   AF-A0A2N1MM97-F1
#
_cell.length_a   1.000
_cell.length_b   1.000
_cell.length_c   1.000
_cell.angle_alpha   90.00
_cell.angle_beta   90.00
_cell.angle_gamma   90.00
#
_symmetry.space_group_name_H-M   'P 1'
#
loop_
_entity.id
_entity.type
_entity.pdbx_description
1 polymer ?
#
loop_
_entity_poly.entity_id
_entity_poly.type
_entity_poly.pdbx_seq_one_letter_code
_entity_poly.pdbx_strand_id
1 'polypeptide(L)'
;MSIYKIFTENEIKLHTLEIEIYRHSIHDPYLNYDLDLLLQYPGFFHNIKNLKLFINDNSFPLYQSLLLSKDYNCSNTLSSIILYQVNLKSIINLDKAFEQLNVLECVHIINCFLNNSFIQQIINLAKPFKLKSLFISGRSQIDELPFQLLLQKYGEYLENFGFGYGCNLTIKRELLKLIMKYCKNIKFFESCEHENQIIYLVFGLIENINQNLNHLSIDVCETLYLDNRVINNNIERSSIILRNLGQSLPLNLEYLSLILN
;
A
#
# COMPACT_ATOMS: atom_id res chain seq x y z
N MET A 1 13.51 28.06 -18.64
CA MET A 1 12.25 27.38 -18.99
C MET A 1 12.11 26.17 -18.08
N SER A 2 11.01 25.99 -17.35
CA SER A 2 10.81 24.78 -16.54
C SER A 2 10.47 23.59 -17.44
N ILE A 3 10.78 22.37 -17.01
CA ILE A 3 10.44 21.16 -17.76
C ILE A 3 8.92 21.00 -17.93
N TYR A 4 8.14 21.37 -16.90
CA TYR A 4 6.66 21.33 -16.94
C TYR A 4 6.10 22.23 -18.05
N LYS A 5 6.73 23.38 -18.27
CA LYS A 5 6.37 24.30 -19.35
C LYS A 5 6.65 23.69 -20.73
N ILE A 6 7.80 23.03 -20.90
CA ILE A 6 8.16 22.34 -22.15
C ILE A 6 7.16 21.21 -22.46
N PHE A 7 6.76 20.43 -21.45
CA PHE A 7 5.75 19.37 -21.61
C PHE A 7 4.40 19.94 -22.05
N THR A 8 4.00 21.05 -21.44
CA THR A 8 2.73 21.71 -21.74
C THR A 8 2.75 22.35 -23.14
N GLU A 9 3.79 23.12 -23.49
CA GLU A 9 3.90 23.84 -24.77
C GLU A 9 4.04 22.89 -25.97
N ASN A 10 4.70 21.75 -25.79
CA ASN A 10 4.88 20.74 -26.84
C ASN A 10 3.78 19.67 -26.85
N GLU A 11 2.72 19.81 -26.04
CA GLU A 11 1.61 18.85 -25.93
C GLU A 11 2.07 17.39 -25.71
N ILE A 12 3.12 17.20 -24.90
CA ILE A 12 3.68 15.87 -24.64
C ILE A 12 2.65 15.01 -23.92
N LYS A 13 2.34 13.82 -24.47
CA LYS A 13 1.39 12.88 -23.88
C LYS A 13 2.09 11.92 -22.92
N LEU A 14 2.07 12.23 -21.64
CA LEU A 14 2.59 11.37 -20.59
C LEU A 14 1.49 10.42 -20.09
N HIS A 15 1.69 9.11 -20.24
CA HIS A 15 0.73 8.12 -19.74
C HIS A 15 0.96 7.74 -18.28
N THR A 16 2.20 7.77 -17.80
CA THR A 16 2.56 7.42 -16.43
C THR A 16 3.37 8.55 -15.82
N LEU A 17 2.90 9.07 -14.70
CA LEU A 17 3.61 10.04 -13.88
C LEU A 17 4.01 9.38 -12.56
N GLU A 18 5.30 9.41 -12.26
CA GLU A 18 5.85 8.96 -10.99
C GLU A 18 6.47 10.16 -10.27
N ILE A 19 6.06 10.37 -9.03
CA ILE A 19 6.56 11.44 -8.18
C ILE A 19 7.08 10.80 -6.90
N GLU A 20 8.38 10.95 -6.66
CA GLU A 20 9.02 10.51 -5.43
C GLU A 20 9.51 11.71 -4.63
N ILE A 21 9.14 11.72 -3.35
CA ILE A 21 9.43 12.84 -2.47
C ILE A 21 10.04 12.30 -1.20
N TYR A 22 11.29 12.71 -1.01
CA TYR A 22 12.06 12.42 0.17
C TYR A 22 12.15 13.69 0.98
N ARG A 23 11.54 13.69 2.17
CA ARG A 23 11.79 14.78 3.11
C ARG A 23 13.13 14.51 3.79
N HIS A 24 14.12 15.35 3.53
CA HIS A 24 15.44 15.19 4.17
C HIS A 24 15.43 15.68 5.64
N SER A 25 14.47 16.54 6.04
CA SER A 25 14.26 16.94 7.44
C SER A 25 12.82 17.40 7.72
N ILE A 26 12.40 17.36 8.99
CA ILE A 26 11.07 17.81 9.46
C ILE A 26 10.78 19.29 9.10
N HIS A 27 11.83 20.08 8.86
CA HIS A 27 11.74 21.52 8.57
C HIS A 27 12.10 21.89 7.14
N ASP A 28 12.09 20.94 6.19
CA ASP A 28 12.39 21.26 4.79
C ASP A 28 11.36 22.25 4.22
N PRO A 29 11.73 23.53 3.99
CA PRO A 29 10.80 24.53 3.49
C PRO A 29 10.62 24.42 1.96
N TYR A 30 11.50 23.68 1.27
CA TYR A 30 11.54 23.62 -0.19
C TYR A 30 10.51 22.64 -0.78
N LEU A 31 10.01 21.71 0.03
CA LEU A 31 9.03 20.71 -0.40
C LEU A 31 7.74 21.31 -1.00
N ASN A 32 7.34 22.48 -0.50
CA ASN A 32 6.15 23.19 -1.00
C ASN A 32 6.42 23.88 -2.35
N TYR A 33 7.66 24.30 -2.62
CA TYR A 33 8.00 25.06 -3.82
C TYR A 33 7.94 24.21 -5.08
N ASP A 34 8.42 22.96 -5.03
CA ASP A 34 8.39 22.05 -6.19
C ASP A 34 6.95 21.71 -6.60
N LEU A 35 6.08 21.56 -5.60
CA LEU A 35 4.65 21.38 -5.77
C LEU A 35 3.96 22.61 -6.36
N ASP A 36 4.16 23.77 -5.75
CA ASP A 36 3.56 25.01 -6.22
C ASP A 36 3.97 25.29 -7.67
N LEU A 37 5.22 24.97 -8.02
CA LEU A 37 5.70 25.06 -9.39
C LEU A 37 5.02 24.05 -10.32
N LEU A 38 4.80 22.81 -9.88
CA LEU A 38 4.11 21.79 -10.67
C LEU A 38 2.64 22.16 -10.91
N LEU A 39 1.97 22.71 -9.88
CA LEU A 39 0.58 23.16 -9.91
C LEU A 39 0.36 24.37 -10.84
N GLN A 40 1.39 25.17 -11.10
CA GLN A 40 1.33 26.28 -12.08
C GLN A 40 1.13 25.82 -13.54
N TYR A 41 1.32 24.53 -13.84
CA TYR A 41 1.21 23.97 -15.18
C TYR A 41 0.15 22.87 -15.24
N PRO A 42 -1.16 23.18 -15.13
CA PRO A 42 -2.22 22.18 -15.14
C PRO A 42 -2.22 21.30 -16.40
N GLY A 43 -1.78 21.87 -17.53
CA GLY A 43 -1.53 21.17 -18.79
C GLY A 43 -0.61 19.95 -18.68
N PHE A 44 0.34 19.97 -17.73
CA PHE A 44 1.27 18.88 -17.47
C PHE A 44 0.55 17.59 -17.06
N PHE A 45 -0.60 17.71 -16.39
CA PHE A 45 -1.35 16.55 -15.91
C PHE A 45 -2.32 15.97 -16.95
N HIS A 46 -2.41 16.57 -18.13
CA HIS A 46 -3.31 16.10 -19.18
C HIS A 46 -2.87 14.70 -19.65
N ASN A 47 -3.85 13.81 -19.85
CA ASN A 47 -3.65 12.46 -20.38
C ASN A 47 -2.91 11.47 -19.47
N ILE A 48 -2.58 11.83 -18.23
CA ILE A 48 -2.02 10.88 -17.27
C ILE A 48 -3.05 9.77 -17.03
N LYS A 49 -2.61 8.53 -17.21
CA LYS A 49 -3.40 7.31 -16.96
C LYS A 49 -2.99 6.64 -15.66
N ASN A 50 -1.70 6.63 -15.36
CA ASN A 50 -1.14 6.01 -14.17
C ASN A 50 -0.41 7.06 -13.34
N LEU A 51 -0.76 7.17 -12.06
CA LEU A 51 -0.06 8.03 -11.11
C LEU A 51 0.57 7.18 -10.01
N LYS A 52 1.88 7.27 -9.85
CA LYS A 52 2.62 6.67 -8.73
C LYS A 52 3.14 7.77 -7.82
N LEU A 53 2.73 7.75 -6.56
CA LEU A 53 3.15 8.71 -5.54
C LEU A 53 3.92 7.99 -4.45
N PHE A 54 5.17 8.39 -4.26
CA PHE A 54 5.96 8.04 -3.11
C PHE A 54 6.17 9.27 -2.24
N ILE A 55 5.63 9.24 -1.02
CA ILE A 55 5.63 10.41 -0.13
C ILE A 55 5.98 9.95 1.28
N ASN A 56 7.27 10.05 1.63
CA ASN A 56 7.79 9.64 2.93
C ASN A 56 7.57 10.73 4.00
N ASP A 57 6.34 11.22 4.21
CA ASP A 57 5.92 12.05 5.37
C ASP A 57 4.40 12.41 5.36
N ASN A 58 3.99 13.28 6.29
CA ASN A 58 2.73 14.04 6.37
C ASN A 58 2.52 15.05 5.21
N SER A 59 3.29 15.02 4.13
CA SER A 59 3.20 15.97 3.01
C SER A 59 2.15 15.58 1.96
N PHE A 60 1.48 14.43 2.12
CA PHE A 60 0.39 14.04 1.22
C PHE A 60 -0.76 15.04 1.08
N PRO A 61 -1.21 15.77 2.13
CA PRO A 61 -2.26 16.79 1.99
C PRO A 61 -1.95 17.84 0.91
N LEU A 62 -0.67 18.06 0.59
CA LEU A 62 -0.26 18.99 -0.45
C LEU A 62 -0.52 18.43 -1.86
N TYR A 63 -0.28 17.13 -2.07
CA TYR A 63 -0.59 16.41 -3.32
C TYR A 63 -2.07 16.09 -3.48
N GLN A 64 -2.83 16.19 -2.40
CA GLN A 64 -4.28 16.09 -2.47
C GLN A 64 -4.87 17.16 -3.40
N SER A 65 -4.26 18.34 -3.48
CA SER A 65 -4.67 19.40 -4.40
C SER A 65 -4.65 18.95 -5.87
N LEU A 66 -3.71 18.09 -6.26
CA LEU A 66 -3.63 17.49 -7.60
C LEU A 66 -4.83 16.61 -7.92
N LEU A 67 -5.34 15.89 -6.92
CA LEU A 67 -6.50 15.01 -7.07
C LEU A 67 -7.84 15.75 -6.87
N LEU A 68 -7.85 16.91 -6.19
CA LEU A 68 -9.06 17.65 -5.82
C LEU A 68 -9.40 18.81 -6.75
N SER A 69 -8.42 19.39 -7.43
CA SER A 69 -8.65 20.57 -8.25
C SER A 69 -9.23 20.19 -9.60
N LYS A 70 -10.34 20.85 -9.93
CA LYS A 70 -11.04 20.72 -11.21
C LYS A 70 -10.21 21.22 -12.39
N ASP A 71 -9.17 22.00 -12.11
CA ASP A 71 -8.32 22.61 -13.13
C ASP A 71 -7.28 21.61 -13.69
N TYR A 72 -7.08 20.47 -13.02
CA TYR A 72 -6.18 19.41 -13.48
C TYR A 72 -6.98 18.38 -14.30
N ASN A 73 -6.79 18.38 -15.62
CA ASN A 73 -7.60 17.57 -16.56
C ASN A 73 -7.29 16.05 -16.57
N CYS A 74 -6.75 15.49 -15.48
CA CYS A 74 -6.51 14.04 -15.39
C CYS A 74 -7.75 13.24 -14.94
N SER A 75 -8.82 13.89 -14.47
CA SER A 75 -10.04 13.23 -13.96
C SER A 75 -10.68 12.24 -14.94
N ASN A 76 -10.57 12.49 -16.25
CA ASN A 76 -11.11 11.63 -17.31
C ASN A 76 -10.10 10.65 -17.91
N THR A 77 -8.85 10.67 -17.45
CA THR A 77 -7.78 9.83 -18.01
C THR A 77 -7.13 8.94 -16.97
N LEU A 78 -7.10 9.36 -15.71
CA LEU A 78 -6.43 8.67 -14.60
C LEU A 78 -7.20 7.42 -14.21
N SER A 79 -6.71 6.27 -14.68
CA SER A 79 -7.30 4.95 -14.45
C SER A 79 -6.60 4.16 -13.34
N SER A 80 -5.35 4.49 -13.01
CA SER A 80 -4.58 3.79 -11.97
C SER A 80 -3.87 4.75 -11.02
N ILE A 81 -3.94 4.46 -9.72
CA ILE A 81 -3.19 5.17 -8.67
C ILE A 81 -2.40 4.16 -7.84
N ILE A 82 -1.12 4.45 -7.63
CA ILE A 82 -0.24 3.73 -6.71
C ILE A 82 0.22 4.71 -5.63
N LEU A 83 -0.12 4.42 -4.39
CA LEU A 83 0.34 5.16 -3.22
C LEU A 83 1.38 4.30 -2.50
N TYR A 84 2.61 4.81 -2.38
CA TYR A 84 3.72 4.11 -1.75
C TYR A 84 4.28 4.91 -0.56
N GLN A 85 4.33 4.27 0.62
CA GLN A 85 4.79 4.86 1.89
C GLN A 85 4.11 6.16 2.33
N VAL A 86 2.92 6.42 1.80
CA VAL A 86 2.17 7.64 2.09
C VAL A 86 1.58 7.62 3.50
N ASN A 87 1.65 8.75 4.22
CA ASN A 87 0.83 8.93 5.42
C ASN A 87 -0.62 9.31 5.08
N LEU A 88 -1.50 8.31 5.12
CA LEU A 88 -2.92 8.46 4.82
C LEU A 88 -3.74 8.89 6.06
N LYS A 89 -3.13 8.97 7.25
CA LYS A 89 -3.84 9.33 8.49
C LYS A 89 -4.34 10.78 8.51
N SER A 90 -3.61 11.68 7.86
CA SER A 90 -3.86 13.13 7.89
C SER A 90 -4.69 13.62 6.70
N ILE A 91 -5.23 12.70 5.89
CA ILE A 91 -5.96 13.08 4.67
C ILE A 91 -7.41 13.42 4.98
N ILE A 92 -7.85 14.55 4.44
CA ILE A 92 -9.21 15.08 4.62
C ILE A 92 -9.80 15.34 3.24
N ASN A 93 -10.96 14.78 2.89
CA ASN A 93 -11.62 14.89 1.57
C ASN A 93 -11.05 13.97 0.47
N LEU A 94 -10.49 12.81 0.82
CA LEU A 94 -10.05 11.84 -0.19
C LEU A 94 -11.23 11.30 -0.99
N ASP A 95 -12.36 11.09 -0.32
CA ASP A 95 -13.64 10.73 -0.90
C ASP A 95 -14.00 11.68 -2.06
N LYS A 96 -13.96 12.99 -1.82
CA LYS A 96 -14.23 14.00 -2.86
C LYS A 96 -13.25 13.95 -4.02
N ALA A 97 -11.97 13.71 -3.73
CA ALA A 97 -10.94 13.60 -4.76
C ALA A 97 -11.20 12.40 -5.67
N PHE A 98 -11.45 11.24 -5.08
CA PHE A 98 -11.71 10.00 -5.82
C PHE A 98 -13.06 10.06 -6.55
N GLU A 99 -14.07 10.73 -6.00
CA GLU A 99 -15.35 10.95 -6.69
C GLU A 99 -15.23 11.82 -7.93
N GLN A 100 -14.18 12.63 -8.09
CA GLN A 100 -13.96 13.40 -9.32
C GLN A 100 -13.33 12.56 -10.43
N LEU A 101 -12.67 11.44 -10.10
CA LEU A 101 -12.05 10.56 -11.08
C LEU A 101 -13.12 9.72 -11.77
N ASN A 102 -13.32 9.93 -13.08
CA ASN A 102 -14.41 9.34 -13.84
C ASN A 102 -14.07 7.95 -14.38
N VAL A 103 -12.78 7.68 -14.57
CA VAL A 103 -12.29 6.44 -15.20
C VAL A 103 -11.36 5.66 -14.27
N LEU A 104 -11.36 5.94 -12.96
CA LEU A 104 -10.50 5.24 -12.00
C LEU A 104 -10.87 3.75 -11.94
N GLU A 105 -9.98 2.90 -12.41
CA GLU A 105 -10.17 1.45 -12.45
C GLU A 105 -9.54 0.76 -11.25
N CYS A 106 -8.31 1.15 -10.87
CA CYS A 106 -7.61 0.50 -9.78
C CYS A 106 -6.76 1.42 -8.90
N VAL A 107 -6.63 0.99 -7.65
CA VAL A 107 -5.82 1.66 -6.62
C VAL A 107 -4.93 0.61 -5.96
N HIS A 108 -3.69 1.01 -5.70
CA HIS A 108 -2.70 0.23 -4.97
C HIS A 108 -2.23 1.05 -3.77
N ILE A 109 -2.34 0.49 -2.58
CA ILE A 109 -1.89 1.10 -1.32
C ILE A 109 -0.75 0.24 -0.79
N ILE A 110 0.47 0.76 -0.83
CA ILE A 110 1.67 -0.02 -0.55
C ILE A 110 2.45 0.65 0.58
N ASN A 111 2.61 -0.04 1.72
CA ASN A 111 3.35 0.42 2.90
C ASN A 111 2.88 1.77 3.45
N CYS A 112 1.61 2.12 3.24
CA CYS A 112 1.03 3.38 3.70
C CYS A 112 0.59 3.31 5.17
N PHE A 113 0.57 4.46 5.84
CA PHE A 113 0.07 4.59 7.21
C PHE A 113 -1.43 4.84 7.21
N LEU A 114 -2.21 3.87 7.67
CA LEU A 114 -3.67 3.90 7.63
C LEU A 114 -4.27 4.27 8.99
N ASN A 115 -5.48 4.85 8.97
CA ASN A 115 -6.34 4.96 10.14
C ASN A 115 -7.81 4.69 9.80
N ASN A 116 -8.65 4.60 10.82
CA ASN A 116 -10.09 4.42 10.67
C ASN A 116 -10.74 5.52 9.80
N SER A 117 -10.31 6.78 9.94
CA SER A 117 -10.87 7.90 9.16
C SER A 117 -10.65 7.73 7.66
N PHE A 118 -9.45 7.33 7.24
CA PHE A 118 -9.15 7.00 5.86
C PHE A 118 -10.03 5.84 5.35
N ILE A 119 -10.13 4.76 6.13
CA ILE A 119 -10.95 3.60 5.74
C ILE A 119 -12.40 4.01 5.54
N GLN A 120 -12.95 4.82 6.45
CA GLN A 120 -14.32 5.35 6.34
C GLN A 120 -14.52 6.16 5.06
N GLN A 121 -13.58 7.04 4.71
CA GLN A 121 -13.63 7.78 3.44
C GLN A 121 -13.67 6.83 2.22
N ILE A 122 -12.83 5.79 2.21
CA ILE A 122 -12.73 4.83 1.10
C ILE A 122 -13.96 3.91 0.98
N ILE A 123 -14.54 3.46 2.09
CA ILE A 123 -15.73 2.60 2.04
C ILE A 123 -17.00 3.38 1.68
N ASN A 124 -17.04 4.70 1.94
CA ASN A 124 -18.19 5.55 1.61
C ASN A 124 -18.23 6.00 0.14
N LEU A 125 -17.15 5.79 -0.62
CA LEU A 125 -17.10 6.10 -2.05
C LEU A 125 -18.20 5.38 -2.83
N ALA A 126 -19.03 6.14 -3.55
CA ALA A 126 -20.08 5.58 -4.40
C ALA A 126 -19.53 4.99 -5.71
N LYS A 127 -18.46 5.58 -6.26
CA LYS A 127 -17.86 5.12 -7.51
C LYS A 127 -17.11 3.80 -7.32
N PRO A 128 -17.33 2.80 -8.19
CA PRO A 128 -16.63 1.54 -8.11
C PRO A 128 -15.19 1.69 -8.64
N PHE A 129 -14.22 1.19 -7.89
CA PHE A 129 -12.85 0.94 -8.33
C PHE A 129 -12.34 -0.34 -7.65
N LYS A 130 -11.24 -0.89 -8.16
CA LYS A 130 -10.61 -2.09 -7.60
C LYS A 130 -9.44 -1.69 -6.70
N LEU A 131 -9.50 -2.04 -5.41
CA LEU A 131 -8.30 -2.02 -4.57
C LEU A 131 -7.53 -3.32 -4.82
N LYS A 132 -6.42 -3.24 -5.56
CA LYS A 132 -5.66 -4.43 -6.01
C LYS A 132 -4.49 -4.78 -5.11
N SER A 133 -3.93 -3.79 -4.42
CA SER A 133 -2.81 -3.99 -3.50
C SER A 133 -3.09 -3.29 -2.18
N LEU A 134 -2.85 -3.98 -1.07
CA LEU A 134 -2.94 -3.43 0.27
C LEU A 134 -1.80 -3.96 1.14
N PHE A 135 -0.77 -3.14 1.34
CA PHE A 135 0.33 -3.40 2.27
C PHE A 135 0.25 -2.42 3.42
N ILE A 136 0.01 -2.94 4.62
CA ILE A 136 -0.29 -2.15 5.81
C ILE A 136 1.01 -1.85 6.54
N SER A 137 1.35 -0.58 6.70
CA SER A 137 2.51 -0.19 7.51
C SER A 137 2.26 -0.44 9.00
N GLY A 138 3.30 -0.80 9.75
CA GLY A 138 3.18 -1.05 11.19
C GLY A 138 2.78 0.13 12.04
N ARG A 139 2.94 1.36 11.55
CA ARG A 139 2.43 2.54 12.28
C ARG A 139 0.94 2.80 12.05
N SER A 140 0.24 1.96 11.30
CA SER A 140 -1.20 2.09 11.06
C SER A 140 -2.00 1.88 12.36
N GLN A 141 -3.12 2.58 12.50
CA GLN A 141 -4.01 2.53 13.67
C GLN A 141 -5.42 2.22 13.18
N ILE A 142 -5.72 0.94 13.07
CA ILE A 142 -6.95 0.45 12.47
C ILE A 142 -7.65 -0.49 13.45
N ASP A 143 -8.94 -0.24 13.68
CA ASP A 143 -9.80 -1.14 14.42
C ASP A 143 -10.34 -2.26 13.52
N GLU A 144 -10.74 -3.37 14.14
CA GLU A 144 -11.23 -4.57 13.43
C GLU A 144 -12.43 -4.27 12.52
N LEU A 145 -13.44 -3.54 13.02
CA LEU A 145 -14.69 -3.31 12.29
C LEU A 145 -14.50 -2.48 11.01
N PRO A 146 -13.86 -1.29 11.02
CA PRO A 146 -13.55 -0.57 9.78
C PRO A 146 -12.78 -1.42 8.77
N PHE A 147 -11.80 -2.19 9.23
CA PHE A 147 -11.03 -3.05 8.34
C PHE A 147 -11.86 -4.18 7.75
N GLN A 148 -12.71 -4.81 8.55
CA GLN A 148 -13.66 -5.80 8.07
C GLN A 148 -14.55 -5.22 6.96
N LEU A 149 -15.09 -4.01 7.14
CA LEU A 149 -15.91 -3.34 6.12
C LEU A 149 -15.11 -3.05 4.85
N LEU A 150 -13.84 -2.64 4.97
CA LEU A 150 -12.94 -2.46 3.84
C LEU A 150 -12.78 -3.76 3.04
N LEU A 151 -12.52 -4.87 3.73
CA LEU A 151 -12.34 -6.18 3.09
C LEU A 151 -13.64 -6.75 2.54
N GLN A 152 -14.78 -6.50 3.18
CA GLN A 152 -16.08 -6.88 2.60
C GLN A 152 -16.34 -6.17 1.27
N LYS A 153 -15.92 -4.90 1.17
CA LYS A 153 -16.12 -4.11 -0.06
C LYS A 153 -15.10 -4.43 -1.15
N TYR A 154 -13.84 -4.65 -0.78
CA TYR A 154 -12.75 -4.74 -1.76
C TYR A 154 -11.95 -6.05 -1.74
N GLY A 155 -12.21 -6.96 -0.80
CA GLY A 155 -11.41 -8.16 -0.57
C GLY A 155 -11.33 -9.09 -1.79
N GLU A 156 -12.39 -9.18 -2.58
CA GLU A 156 -12.40 -9.98 -3.82
C GLU A 156 -11.50 -9.42 -4.92
N TYR A 157 -11.20 -8.11 -4.89
CA TYR A 157 -10.32 -7.46 -5.87
C TYR A 157 -8.85 -7.47 -5.47
N LEU A 158 -8.53 -7.79 -4.22
CA LEU A 158 -7.15 -7.82 -3.75
C LEU A 158 -6.39 -8.96 -4.43
N GLU A 159 -5.30 -8.58 -5.10
CA GLU A 159 -4.34 -9.49 -5.72
C GLU A 159 -3.01 -9.50 -4.96
N ASN A 160 -2.71 -8.43 -4.21
CA ASN A 160 -1.45 -8.30 -3.47
C ASN A 160 -1.73 -7.83 -2.04
N PHE A 161 -1.16 -8.50 -1.05
CA PHE A 161 -1.38 -8.16 0.35
C PHE A 161 -0.13 -8.36 1.18
N GLY A 162 0.06 -7.51 2.19
CA GLY A 162 1.11 -7.75 3.17
C GLY A 162 1.07 -6.85 4.39
N PHE A 163 1.93 -7.18 5.34
CA PHE A 163 2.15 -6.42 6.56
C PHE A 163 3.59 -5.91 6.61
N GLY A 164 3.75 -4.59 6.69
CA GLY A 164 5.03 -3.96 6.95
C GLY A 164 5.47 -4.14 8.42
N TYR A 165 6.74 -3.83 8.68
CA TYR A 165 7.33 -3.91 10.02
C TYR A 165 6.58 -3.09 11.07
N GLY A 166 6.46 -3.64 12.28
CA GLY A 166 5.95 -2.92 13.46
C GLY A 166 4.44 -2.93 13.64
N CYS A 167 3.69 -3.74 12.87
CA CYS A 167 2.26 -3.93 13.11
C CYS A 167 2.00 -4.50 14.51
N ASN A 168 1.00 -3.96 15.21
CA ASN A 168 0.55 -4.52 16.49
C ASN A 168 0.11 -5.98 16.29
N LEU A 169 0.65 -6.90 17.09
CA LEU A 169 0.45 -8.34 16.95
C LEU A 169 -0.99 -8.77 17.14
N THR A 170 -1.71 -8.17 18.10
CA THR A 170 -3.12 -8.45 18.35
C THR A 170 -3.96 -8.08 17.13
N ILE A 171 -3.69 -6.90 16.56
CA ILE A 171 -4.36 -6.46 15.32
C ILE A 171 -3.99 -7.41 14.18
N LYS A 172 -2.69 -7.68 13.95
CA LYS A 172 -2.22 -8.58 12.88
C LYS A 172 -2.94 -9.94 12.90
N ARG A 173 -3.14 -10.52 14.09
CA ARG A 173 -3.90 -11.77 14.28
C ARG A 173 -5.33 -11.69 13.76
N GLU A 174 -6.08 -10.66 14.15
CA GLU A 174 -7.48 -10.52 13.71
C GLU A 174 -7.56 -10.17 12.23
N LEU A 175 -6.66 -9.32 11.72
CA LEU A 175 -6.60 -8.98 10.30
C LEU A 175 -6.32 -10.21 9.44
N LEU A 176 -5.41 -11.11 9.84
CA LEU A 176 -5.15 -12.36 9.11
C LEU A 176 -6.40 -13.23 8.96
N LYS A 177 -7.22 -13.36 10.02
CA LYS A 177 -8.49 -14.10 9.96
C LYS A 177 -9.48 -13.46 9.00
N LEU A 178 -9.57 -12.14 8.98
CA LEU A 178 -10.44 -11.41 8.05
C LEU A 178 -9.97 -11.56 6.60
N ILE A 179 -8.66 -11.51 6.34
CA ILE A 179 -8.08 -11.74 5.01
C ILE A 179 -8.40 -13.15 4.53
N MET A 180 -8.20 -14.17 5.37
CA MET A 180 -8.58 -15.55 5.06
C MET A 180 -10.07 -15.68 4.67
N LYS A 181 -10.94 -14.87 5.27
CA LYS A 181 -12.38 -14.89 5.04
C LYS A 181 -12.77 -14.19 3.73
N TYR A 182 -12.25 -12.99 3.48
CA TYR A 182 -12.76 -12.10 2.42
C TYR A 182 -11.86 -12.01 1.18
N CYS A 183 -10.59 -12.44 1.26
CA CYS A 183 -9.62 -12.30 0.17
C CYS A 183 -9.28 -13.66 -0.42
N LYS A 184 -9.83 -13.98 -1.59
CA LYS A 184 -9.60 -15.27 -2.27
C LYS A 184 -8.62 -15.21 -3.42
N ASN A 185 -8.35 -14.03 -3.98
CA ASN A 185 -7.58 -13.84 -5.21
C ASN A 185 -6.15 -13.34 -4.98
N ILE A 186 -5.61 -13.51 -3.77
CA ILE A 186 -4.25 -13.08 -3.44
C ILE A 186 -3.24 -13.91 -4.23
N LYS A 187 -2.43 -13.21 -5.04
CA LYS A 187 -1.34 -13.75 -5.86
C LYS A 187 0.03 -13.43 -5.30
N PHE A 188 0.15 -12.30 -4.60
CA PHE A 188 1.36 -11.92 -3.88
C PHE A 188 1.05 -11.70 -2.41
N PHE A 189 1.74 -12.44 -1.56
CA PHE A 189 1.66 -12.29 -0.12
C PHE A 189 3.04 -11.97 0.47
N GLU A 190 3.10 -10.90 1.26
CA GLU A 190 4.30 -10.49 2.01
C GLU A 190 4.00 -10.47 3.50
N SER A 191 4.86 -11.10 4.30
CA SER A 191 4.71 -11.05 5.75
C SER A 191 6.03 -10.95 6.48
N CYS A 192 6.03 -10.11 7.49
CA CYS A 192 7.11 -9.93 8.44
C CYS A 192 6.72 -10.55 9.80
N GLU A 193 7.45 -11.58 10.24
CA GLU A 193 7.13 -12.41 11.40
C GLU A 193 7.99 -12.13 12.63
N HIS A 194 7.32 -11.76 13.72
CA HIS A 194 7.97 -11.46 15.00
C HIS A 194 7.57 -12.42 16.13
N GLU A 195 6.68 -13.38 15.89
CA GLU A 195 6.20 -14.33 16.92
C GLU A 195 5.73 -15.67 16.34
N ASN A 196 6.05 -16.77 17.02
CA ASN A 196 5.73 -18.14 16.57
C ASN A 196 4.23 -18.35 16.34
N GLN A 197 3.34 -17.74 17.13
CA GLN A 197 1.89 -17.90 16.97
C GLN A 197 1.35 -17.25 15.69
N ILE A 198 1.96 -16.16 15.24
CA ILE A 198 1.56 -15.49 14.00
C ILE A 198 2.03 -16.30 12.78
N ILE A 199 3.20 -16.94 12.88
CA ILE A 199 3.72 -17.82 11.81
C ILE A 199 2.68 -18.87 11.41
N TYR A 200 2.07 -19.58 12.37
CA TYR A 200 1.05 -20.58 12.05
C TYR A 200 -0.22 -20.00 11.39
N LEU A 201 -0.64 -18.79 11.78
CA LEU A 201 -1.77 -18.12 11.12
C LEU A 201 -1.45 -17.71 9.69
N VAL A 202 -0.21 -17.28 9.45
CA VAL A 202 0.31 -16.98 8.12
C VAL A 202 0.31 -18.22 7.24
N PHE A 203 0.76 -19.36 7.74
CA PHE A 203 0.67 -20.61 6.98
C PHE A 203 -0.78 -21.06 6.75
N GLY A 204 -1.67 -20.88 7.72
CA GLY A 204 -3.11 -21.10 7.50
C GLY A 204 -3.70 -20.19 6.41
N LEU A 205 -3.21 -18.96 6.29
CA LEU A 205 -3.56 -18.08 5.16
C LEU A 205 -2.98 -18.62 3.85
N ILE A 206 -1.69 -18.95 3.79
CA ILE A 206 -1.02 -19.49 2.60
C ILE A 206 -1.76 -20.71 2.06
N GLU A 207 -2.14 -21.65 2.93
CA GLU A 207 -2.94 -22.82 2.56
C GLU A 207 -4.29 -22.44 1.95
N ASN A 208 -4.99 -21.47 2.54
CA ASN A 208 -6.30 -21.00 2.08
C ASN A 208 -6.23 -20.29 0.71
N ILE A 209 -5.11 -19.62 0.38
CA ILE A 209 -4.92 -18.93 -0.91
C ILE A 209 -4.03 -19.69 -1.89
N ASN A 210 -3.63 -20.93 -1.58
CA ASN A 210 -2.63 -21.72 -2.32
C ASN A 210 -2.88 -21.78 -3.83
N GLN A 211 -4.15 -21.93 -4.25
CA GLN A 211 -4.50 -22.04 -5.68
C GLN A 211 -4.12 -20.80 -6.51
N ASN A 212 -4.09 -19.61 -5.89
CA ASN A 212 -3.86 -18.33 -6.56
C ASN A 212 -2.49 -17.71 -6.24
N LEU A 213 -1.79 -18.21 -5.21
CA LEU A 213 -0.56 -17.61 -4.70
C LEU A 213 0.65 -17.97 -5.58
N ASN A 214 1.20 -16.98 -6.27
CA ASN A 214 2.35 -17.13 -7.17
C ASN A 214 3.62 -16.49 -6.59
N HIS A 215 3.49 -15.51 -5.71
CA HIS A 215 4.61 -14.80 -5.12
C HIS A 215 4.48 -14.78 -3.60
N LEU A 216 5.54 -15.19 -2.91
CA LEU A 216 5.59 -15.23 -1.45
C LEU A 216 6.87 -14.57 -0.95
N SER A 217 6.73 -13.65 -0.01
CA SER A 217 7.85 -13.07 0.73
C SER A 217 7.63 -13.24 2.22
N ILE A 218 8.56 -13.89 2.91
CA ILE A 218 8.54 -14.06 4.37
C ILE A 218 9.84 -13.53 4.94
N ASP A 219 9.72 -12.60 5.88
CA ASP A 219 10.83 -12.01 6.60
C ASP A 219 10.75 -12.33 8.11
N VAL A 220 11.80 -12.91 8.66
CA VAL A 220 12.02 -13.00 10.11
C VAL A 220 12.77 -11.75 10.54
N CYS A 221 12.00 -10.72 10.88
CA CYS A 221 12.59 -9.43 11.14
C CYS A 221 13.50 -9.44 12.37
N GLU A 222 14.73 -8.97 12.16
CA GLU A 222 15.68 -8.67 13.21
C GLU A 222 15.27 -7.39 13.93
N THR A 223 15.16 -7.45 15.26
CA THR A 223 15.13 -6.22 16.05
C THR A 223 16.54 -5.65 16.11
N LEU A 224 16.71 -4.34 15.96
CA LEU A 224 17.99 -3.62 16.03
C LEU A 224 18.76 -3.80 17.36
N TYR A 225 18.19 -4.50 18.34
CA TYR A 225 18.79 -4.85 19.62
C TYR A 225 19.17 -6.34 19.60
N LEU A 226 20.44 -6.60 19.29
CA LEU A 226 21.01 -7.94 19.22
C LEU A 226 21.42 -8.41 20.63
N ASP A 227 20.50 -9.03 21.36
CA ASP A 227 20.86 -9.92 22.48
C ASP A 227 20.82 -11.39 22.02
N ASN A 228 21.57 -12.26 22.69
CA ASN A 228 21.65 -13.68 22.31
C ASN A 228 20.29 -14.41 22.36
N ARG A 229 19.32 -13.91 23.14
CA ARG A 229 17.97 -14.51 23.20
C ARG A 229 17.17 -14.17 21.96
N VAL A 230 17.25 -12.93 21.47
CA VAL A 230 16.63 -12.52 20.21
C VAL A 230 17.17 -13.35 19.05
N ILE A 231 18.49 -13.53 18.97
CA ILE A 231 19.12 -14.35 17.91
C ILE A 231 18.61 -15.79 17.95
N ASN A 232 18.64 -16.44 19.13
CA ASN A 232 18.16 -17.82 19.26
C ASN A 232 16.68 -17.97 18.89
N ASN A 233 15.84 -17.01 19.29
CA ASN A 233 14.42 -17.00 18.92
C ASN A 233 14.23 -16.85 17.41
N ASN A 234 15.06 -16.04 16.75
CA ASN A 234 14.98 -15.86 15.31
C ASN A 234 15.40 -17.12 14.55
N ILE A 235 16.46 -17.81 14.98
CA ILE A 235 16.86 -19.11 14.42
C ILE A 235 15.73 -20.14 14.56
N GLU A 236 15.09 -20.20 15.73
CA GLU A 236 13.93 -21.07 15.96
C GLU A 236 12.79 -20.75 14.98
N ARG A 237 12.48 -19.46 14.78
CA ARG A 237 11.46 -19.01 13.83
C ARG A 237 11.80 -19.35 12.40
N SER A 238 13.04 -19.12 11.96
CA SER A 238 13.54 -19.54 10.65
C SER A 238 13.28 -21.03 10.44
N SER A 239 13.62 -21.86 11.44
CA SER A 239 13.39 -23.30 11.39
C SER A 239 11.91 -23.66 11.31
N ILE A 240 11.03 -22.97 12.05
CA ILE A 240 9.58 -23.20 12.01
C ILE A 240 9.03 -22.82 10.62
N ILE A 241 9.44 -21.69 10.06
CA ILE A 241 9.02 -21.23 8.73
C ILE A 241 9.43 -22.24 7.65
N LEU A 242 10.69 -22.66 7.64
CA LEU A 242 11.19 -23.64 6.66
C LEU A 242 10.44 -24.98 6.76
N ARG A 243 10.17 -25.45 7.99
CA ARG A 243 9.41 -26.68 8.20
C ARG A 243 7.97 -26.58 7.67
N ASN A 244 7.28 -25.47 7.95
CA ASN A 244 5.91 -25.29 7.47
C ASN A 244 5.87 -25.08 5.95
N LEU A 245 6.80 -24.31 5.36
CA LEU A 245 6.92 -24.16 3.91
C LEU A 245 7.09 -25.50 3.22
N GLY A 246 7.90 -26.41 3.77
CA GLY A 246 8.06 -27.76 3.21
C GLY A 246 6.77 -28.58 3.18
N GLN A 247 5.76 -28.21 3.97
CA GLN A 247 4.46 -28.91 4.05
C GLN A 247 3.37 -28.23 3.23
N SER A 248 3.40 -26.90 3.12
CA SER A 248 2.32 -26.08 2.53
C SER A 248 2.79 -25.21 1.36
N LEU A 249 3.88 -25.58 0.70
CA LEU A 249 4.40 -24.83 -0.44
C LEU A 249 3.32 -24.69 -1.54
N PRO A 250 3.05 -23.46 -2.02
CA PRO A 250 2.09 -23.28 -3.10
C PRO A 250 2.57 -23.94 -4.39
N LEU A 251 1.67 -24.61 -5.11
CA LEU A 251 2.02 -25.38 -6.31
C LEU A 251 2.41 -24.49 -7.51
N ASN A 252 1.88 -23.26 -7.55
CA ASN A 252 2.08 -22.31 -8.64
C ASN A 252 3.11 -21.21 -8.27
N LEU A 253 3.98 -21.47 -7.29
CA LEU A 253 4.91 -20.45 -6.79
C LEU A 253 5.99 -20.13 -7.84
N GLU A 254 6.02 -18.88 -8.28
CA GLU A 254 6.96 -18.31 -9.25
C GLU A 254 8.04 -17.44 -8.58
N TYR A 255 7.75 -16.89 -7.40
CA TYR A 255 8.69 -16.09 -6.61
C TYR A 255 8.65 -16.47 -5.13
N LEU A 256 9.82 -16.69 -4.55
CA LEU A 256 10.00 -16.91 -3.13
C LEU A 256 11.15 -16.03 -2.62
N SER A 257 10.84 -15.15 -1.67
CA SER A 257 11.82 -14.38 -0.91
C SER A 257 11.77 -14.80 0.54
N LEU A 258 12.93 -15.17 1.08
CA LEU A 258 13.08 -15.56 2.48
C LEU A 258 14.21 -14.74 3.10
N ILE A 259 13.88 -13.93 4.10
CA ILE A 259 14.86 -13.25 4.95
C ILE A 259 14.85 -14.00 6.28
N LEU A 260 15.88 -14.81 6.51
CA LEU A 260 15.99 -15.73 7.64
C LEU A 260 17.27 -15.43 8.43
N ASN A 261 17.27 -15.79 9.72
CA ASN A 261 18.45 -15.83 10.59
C ASN A 261 19.00 -17.26 10.71
#